data_AF-A0A382ID71-F1
#
_entry.id   AF-A0A382ID71-F1
#
_cell.length_a   1.000
_cell.length_b   1.000
_cell.length_c   1.000
_cell.angle_alpha   90.00
_cell.angle_beta   90.00
_cell.angle_gamma   90.00
#
_symmetry.space_group_name_H-M   'P 1'
#
loop_
_entity.id
_entity.type
_entity.pdbx_description
1 polymer ?
#
loop_
_entity_poly.entity_id
_entity_poly.type
_entity_poly.pdbx_seq_one_letter_code
_entity_poly.pdbx_strand_id
1 'polypeptide(L)'
;MCAYAHCDEHVIDKIPIYTKLLSTAHHLLDPKGKIVPCLDEVDLDYEDAWVKSNDANYMWMHDLWFWMHKEYWYRYDKMHEDWTNLYNKLSHTPENIIKGELTTPPPFIPEEFMVHGLEDEFQNTIESYRSYYKNWVAENNGKWGGIVENMRTPPSWILEDANV
;
A
#
# COMPACT_ATOMS: atom_id res chain seq x y z
N MET A 1 2.85 2.77 10.00
CA MET A 1 3.94 3.74 9.79
C MET A 1 4.49 3.76 8.35
N CYS A 2 3.93 3.02 7.38
CA CYS A 2 4.39 3.08 5.98
C CYS A 2 3.67 4.14 5.13
N ALA A 3 2.39 4.44 5.41
CA ALA A 3 1.61 5.40 4.64
C ALA A 3 2.25 6.80 4.60
N TYR A 4 2.75 7.31 5.73
CA TYR A 4 3.36 8.64 5.77
C TYR A 4 4.67 8.76 4.98
N ALA A 5 5.32 7.63 4.69
CA ALA A 5 6.49 7.62 3.83
C ALA A 5 6.12 7.93 2.37
N HIS A 6 4.88 7.72 1.94
CA HIS A 6 4.48 8.01 0.56
C HIS A 6 4.49 9.53 0.33
N CYS A 7 5.15 9.94 -0.75
CA CYS A 7 5.07 11.30 -1.28
C CYS A 7 3.64 11.60 -1.75
N ASP A 8 3.36 12.87 -1.96
CA ASP A 8 2.05 13.41 -2.36
C ASP A 8 1.48 12.70 -3.59
N GLU A 9 2.28 12.52 -4.64
CA GLU A 9 1.92 11.79 -5.86
C GLU A 9 1.46 10.37 -5.53
N HIS A 10 2.26 9.63 -4.75
CA HIS A 10 1.91 8.26 -4.39
C HIS A 10 0.76 8.16 -3.38
N VAL A 11 0.53 9.16 -2.54
CA VAL A 11 -0.67 9.22 -1.69
C VAL A 11 -1.93 9.26 -2.55
N ILE A 12 -1.91 10.01 -3.66
CA ILE A 12 -3.02 10.10 -4.60
C ILE A 12 -3.13 8.81 -5.43
N ASP A 13 -2.04 8.37 -6.04
CA ASP A 13 -2.09 7.33 -7.07
C ASP A 13 -2.19 5.91 -6.50
N LYS A 14 -1.66 5.67 -5.29
CA LYS A 14 -1.68 4.33 -4.70
C LYS A 14 -3.00 3.97 -4.04
N ILE A 15 -3.82 4.94 -3.64
CA ILE A 15 -5.14 4.65 -3.06
C ILE A 15 -6.00 3.80 -4.01
N PRO A 16 -6.24 4.19 -5.28
CA PRO A 16 -7.03 3.38 -6.22
C PRO A 16 -6.40 2.01 -6.50
N ILE A 17 -5.07 1.94 -6.55
CA ILE A 17 -4.32 0.68 -6.73
C ILE A 17 -4.59 -0.29 -5.57
N TYR A 18 -4.47 0.19 -4.33
CA TYR A 18 -4.71 -0.62 -3.15
C TYR A 18 -6.20 -0.99 -3.00
N THR A 19 -7.12 -0.09 -3.38
CA THR A 19 -8.56 -0.41 -3.51
C THR A 19 -8.77 -1.56 -4.47
N LYS A 20 -8.10 -1.55 -5.63
CA LYS A 20 -8.18 -2.62 -6.62
C LYS A 20 -7.64 -3.94 -6.08
N LEU A 21 -6.48 -3.95 -5.40
CA LEU A 21 -5.93 -5.16 -4.76
C LEU A 21 -6.93 -5.79 -3.78
N LEU A 22 -7.47 -4.98 -2.87
CA LEU A 22 -8.44 -5.47 -1.87
C LEU A 22 -9.74 -5.95 -2.53
N SER A 23 -10.19 -5.28 -3.59
CA SER A 23 -11.41 -5.64 -4.32
C SER A 23 -11.23 -6.93 -5.13
N THR A 24 -10.06 -7.11 -5.75
CA THR A 24 -9.70 -8.34 -6.48
C THR A 24 -9.73 -9.55 -5.57
N ALA A 25 -9.26 -9.43 -4.33
CA ALA A 25 -9.32 -10.54 -3.37
C ALA A 25 -10.76 -10.99 -3.11
N HIS A 26 -11.71 -10.06 -2.98
CA HIS A 26 -13.15 -10.37 -2.84
C HIS A 26 -13.74 -10.99 -4.10
N HIS A 27 -13.44 -10.44 -5.29
CA HIS A 27 -13.92 -11.01 -6.57
C HIS A 27 -13.42 -12.44 -6.80
N LEU A 28 -12.15 -12.72 -6.45
CA LEU A 28 -11.53 -14.02 -6.69
C LEU A 28 -11.91 -15.08 -5.64
N LEU A 29 -11.97 -14.70 -4.36
CA LEU A 29 -12.25 -15.65 -3.28
C LEU A 29 -13.75 -15.84 -3.05
N ASP A 30 -14.55 -14.78 -3.24
CA ASP A 30 -16.01 -14.79 -3.04
C ASP A 30 -16.75 -14.14 -4.21
N PRO A 31 -16.73 -14.72 -5.42
CA PRO A 31 -17.38 -14.12 -6.61
C PRO A 31 -18.90 -13.90 -6.46
N LYS A 32 -19.52 -14.52 -5.45
CA LYS A 32 -20.95 -14.35 -5.10
C LYS A 32 -21.16 -13.58 -3.79
N GLY A 33 -20.10 -13.00 -3.23
CA GLY A 33 -20.10 -12.27 -1.98
C GLY A 33 -20.98 -11.03 -2.06
N LYS A 34 -21.59 -10.65 -0.94
CA LYS A 34 -22.57 -9.55 -0.88
C LYS A 34 -22.00 -8.19 -1.27
N ILE A 35 -20.70 -8.00 -1.11
CA ILE A 35 -20.05 -6.72 -1.43
C ILE A 35 -19.61 -6.62 -2.88
N VAL A 36 -19.43 -7.76 -3.59
CA VAL A 36 -18.95 -7.80 -4.99
C VAL A 36 -19.78 -6.91 -5.93
N PRO A 37 -21.12 -6.89 -5.87
CA PRO A 37 -21.93 -5.96 -6.69
C PRO A 37 -21.70 -4.47 -6.39
N CYS A 38 -21.03 -4.14 -5.28
CA CYS A 38 -20.70 -2.79 -4.88
C CYS A 38 -19.23 -2.41 -5.18
N LEU A 39 -18.45 -3.33 -5.76
CA LEU A 39 -17.06 -3.11 -6.17
C LEU A 39 -17.03 -2.91 -7.68
N ASP A 40 -16.06 -2.13 -8.14
CA ASP A 40 -15.82 -1.99 -9.57
C ASP A 40 -15.34 -3.31 -10.18
N GLU A 41 -15.51 -3.45 -11.49
CA GLU A 41 -14.95 -4.59 -12.22
C GLU A 41 -13.43 -4.60 -12.09
N VAL A 42 -12.89 -5.77 -11.75
CA VAL A 42 -11.45 -5.96 -11.58
C VAL A 42 -10.85 -6.69 -12.76
N ASP A 43 -9.62 -6.30 -13.08
CA ASP A 43 -8.77 -7.09 -13.96
C ASP A 43 -8.26 -8.31 -13.19
N LEU A 44 -8.66 -9.51 -13.61
CA LEU A 44 -8.30 -10.76 -12.94
C LEU A 44 -6.82 -11.10 -13.09
N ASP A 45 -6.13 -10.51 -14.07
CA ASP A 45 -4.69 -10.65 -14.27
C ASP A 45 -3.87 -9.66 -13.41
N TYR A 46 -4.55 -8.82 -12.61
CA TYR A 46 -3.89 -7.92 -11.69
C TYR A 46 -3.17 -8.70 -10.58
N GLU A 47 -1.89 -8.36 -10.33
CA GLU A 47 -0.99 -9.10 -9.43
C GLU A 47 -1.39 -9.01 -7.93
N ASP A 48 -2.49 -9.65 -7.57
CA ASP A 48 -3.03 -9.81 -6.22
C ASP A 48 -2.64 -11.19 -5.65
N ALA A 49 -1.48 -11.75 -6.02
CA ALA A 49 -1.12 -13.08 -5.52
C ALA A 49 -0.92 -13.08 -3.99
N TRP A 50 -0.35 -12.01 -3.44
CA TRP A 50 0.00 -11.93 -2.02
C TRP A 50 -1.16 -11.51 -1.12
N VAL A 51 -1.92 -10.47 -1.50
CA VAL A 51 -3.00 -9.93 -0.65
C VAL A 51 -4.13 -10.94 -0.45
N LYS A 52 -4.52 -11.70 -1.48
CA LYS A 52 -5.52 -12.78 -1.36
C LYS A 52 -5.00 -14.09 -0.74
N SER A 53 -3.71 -14.22 -0.44
CA SER A 53 -3.15 -15.51 -0.02
C SER A 53 -3.54 -15.92 1.40
N ASN A 54 -3.68 -14.97 2.33
CA ASN A 54 -4.20 -15.19 3.68
C ASN A 54 -4.77 -13.90 4.29
N ASP A 55 -5.54 -14.04 5.37
CA ASP A 55 -6.19 -12.93 6.08
C ASP A 55 -5.21 -11.91 6.66
N ALA A 56 -4.07 -12.32 7.22
CA ALA A 56 -3.07 -11.41 7.76
C ALA A 56 -2.47 -10.48 6.67
N ASN A 57 -2.21 -11.01 5.47
CA ASN A 57 -1.73 -10.21 4.33
C ASN A 57 -2.80 -9.22 3.84
N TYR A 58 -4.06 -9.68 3.75
CA TYR A 58 -5.18 -8.80 3.42
C TYR A 58 -5.31 -7.66 4.42
N MET A 59 -5.29 -7.98 5.71
CA MET A 59 -5.43 -7.00 6.78
C MET A 59 -4.27 -6.00 6.79
N TRP A 60 -3.05 -6.44 6.49
CA TRP A 60 -1.92 -5.52 6.33
C TRP A 60 -2.13 -4.53 5.18
N MET A 61 -2.61 -5.01 4.03
CA MET A 61 -2.91 -4.15 2.88
C MET A 61 -4.07 -3.18 3.18
N HIS A 62 -5.13 -3.67 3.84
CA HIS A 62 -6.24 -2.85 4.29
C HIS A 62 -5.77 -1.76 5.25
N ASP A 63 -4.91 -2.08 6.22
CA ASP A 63 -4.38 -1.10 7.16
C ASP A 63 -3.53 -0.05 6.44
N LEU A 64 -2.68 -0.45 5.49
CA LEU A 64 -1.95 0.50 4.66
C LEU A 64 -2.92 1.41 3.88
N TRP A 65 -3.90 0.85 3.20
CA TRP A 65 -4.93 1.57 2.46
C TRP A 65 -5.71 2.56 3.36
N PHE A 66 -6.08 2.13 4.57
CA PHE A 66 -6.73 2.97 5.58
C PHE A 66 -5.84 4.16 5.97
N TRP A 67 -4.57 3.91 6.26
CA TRP A 67 -3.63 4.97 6.66
C TRP A 67 -3.30 5.90 5.50
N MET A 68 -3.31 5.42 4.26
CA MET A 68 -3.17 6.26 3.06
C MET A 68 -4.32 7.25 2.93
N HIS A 69 -5.55 6.83 3.21
CA HIS A 69 -6.70 7.75 3.27
C HIS A 69 -6.57 8.80 4.37
N LYS A 70 -6.04 8.41 5.54
CA LYS A 70 -5.76 9.38 6.61
C LYS A 70 -4.68 10.38 6.21
N GLU A 71 -3.63 9.95 5.51
CA GLU A 71 -2.62 10.85 4.94
C GLU A 71 -3.23 11.77 3.87
N TYR A 72 -4.07 11.24 2.98
CA TYR A 72 -4.76 12.03 1.96
C TYR A 72 -5.63 13.12 2.60
N TRP A 73 -6.44 12.76 3.60
CA TRP A 73 -7.24 13.74 4.34
C TRP A 73 -6.36 14.77 5.05
N TYR A 74 -5.28 14.33 5.71
CA TYR A 74 -4.37 15.22 6.40
C TYR A 74 -3.70 16.23 5.46
N ARG A 75 -3.29 15.81 4.26
CA ARG A 75 -2.56 16.65 3.30
C ARG A 75 -3.46 17.49 2.40
N TYR A 76 -4.67 17.02 2.12
CA TYR A 76 -5.57 17.62 1.13
C TYR A 76 -6.91 18.10 1.69
N ASP A 77 -7.11 18.05 3.00
CA ASP A 77 -8.32 18.48 3.73
C ASP A 77 -9.62 18.00 3.08
N LYS A 78 -9.57 16.81 2.48
CA LYS A 78 -10.70 16.17 1.79
C LYS A 78 -10.57 14.66 1.90
N MET A 79 -11.70 13.97 1.96
CA MET A 79 -11.72 12.52 1.98
C MET A 79 -11.73 11.99 0.55
N HIS A 80 -10.92 10.97 0.25
CA HIS A 80 -10.99 10.28 -1.03
C HIS A 80 -12.33 9.53 -1.16
N GLU A 81 -12.84 9.40 -2.39
CA GLU A 81 -14.16 8.80 -2.63
C GLU A 81 -14.25 7.33 -2.21
N ASP A 82 -13.18 6.56 -2.48
CA ASP A 82 -13.05 5.15 -2.08
C ASP A 82 -13.32 4.95 -0.59
N TRP A 83 -12.83 5.83 0.29
CA TRP A 83 -13.15 5.75 1.71
C TRP A 83 -14.65 5.81 1.97
N THR A 84 -15.33 6.79 1.37
CA THR A 84 -16.75 7.03 1.60
C THR A 84 -17.59 5.85 1.13
N ASN A 85 -17.19 5.22 0.03
CA ASN A 85 -17.95 4.16 -0.61
C ASN A 85 -17.59 2.75 -0.09
N LEU A 86 -16.33 2.53 0.27
CA LEU A 86 -15.75 1.19 0.44
C LEU A 86 -15.15 0.91 1.81
N TYR A 87 -14.96 1.90 2.69
CA TYR A 87 -14.32 1.69 4.00
C TYR A 87 -14.94 0.54 4.79
N ASN A 88 -16.26 0.56 5.00
CA ASN A 88 -16.97 -0.51 5.73
C ASN A 88 -16.99 -1.85 4.97
N LYS A 89 -16.82 -1.84 3.65
CA LYS A 89 -16.89 -3.05 2.82
C LYS A 89 -15.56 -3.78 2.84
N LEU A 90 -14.46 -3.04 2.65
CA LEU A 90 -13.10 -3.56 2.58
C LEU A 90 -12.45 -3.75 3.96
N SER A 91 -13.09 -3.27 5.04
CA SER A 91 -12.67 -3.58 6.42
C SER A 91 -12.92 -5.03 6.84
N HIS A 92 -13.59 -5.81 5.99
CA HIS A 92 -13.84 -7.23 6.20
C HIS A 92 -13.08 -8.03 5.15
N THR A 93 -12.40 -9.09 5.60
CA THR A 93 -11.76 -10.04 4.71
C THR A 93 -12.81 -10.81 3.90
N PRO A 94 -12.44 -11.36 2.73
CA PRO A 94 -13.25 -12.35 2.05
C PRO A 94 -13.61 -13.52 2.98
N GLU A 95 -14.82 -14.08 2.87
CA GLU A 95 -15.33 -15.22 3.65
C GLU A 95 -14.49 -16.49 3.42
N ASN A 96 -14.05 -16.73 2.18
CA ASN A 96 -13.24 -17.90 1.82
C ASN A 96 -11.72 -17.67 1.90
N ILE A 97 -11.26 -16.56 2.50
CA ILE A 97 -9.81 -16.35 2.68
C ILE A 97 -9.25 -17.36 3.68
N ILE A 98 -8.05 -17.87 3.40
CA ILE A 98 -7.34 -18.75 4.31
C ILE A 98 -6.85 -17.92 5.51
N LYS A 99 -6.99 -18.45 6.73
CA LYS A 99 -6.39 -17.85 7.92
C LYS A 99 -4.91 -18.21 8.01
N GLY A 100 -4.05 -17.24 8.25
CA GLY A 100 -2.61 -17.44 8.28
C GLY A 100 -1.86 -16.36 9.05
N GLU A 101 -0.54 -16.43 8.93
CA GLU A 101 0.37 -15.41 9.46
C GLU A 101 0.78 -14.45 8.35
N LEU A 102 1.18 -13.23 8.73
CA LEU A 102 1.70 -12.24 7.80
C LEU A 102 2.96 -12.79 7.14
N THR A 103 2.94 -12.89 5.81
CA THR A 103 4.11 -13.32 5.05
C THR A 103 4.80 -12.14 4.42
N THR A 104 6.08 -12.27 4.09
CA THR A 104 6.83 -11.23 3.40
C THR A 104 6.18 -10.88 2.06
N PRO A 105 5.94 -9.60 1.74
CA PRO A 105 5.41 -9.22 0.43
C PRO A 105 6.41 -9.56 -0.68
N PRO A 106 5.93 -9.96 -1.87
CA PRO A 106 6.80 -10.27 -3.01
C PRO A 106 7.63 -9.04 -3.38
N PRO A 107 8.96 -9.18 -3.60
CA PRO A 107 9.81 -8.05 -3.92
C PRO A 107 9.69 -7.67 -5.40
N PHE A 108 8.67 -6.87 -5.72
CA PHE A 108 8.46 -6.32 -7.06
C PHE A 108 9.33 -5.08 -7.31
N ILE A 109 10.64 -5.21 -7.07
CA ILE A 109 11.62 -4.15 -7.29
C ILE A 109 12.80 -4.67 -8.14
N PRO A 110 13.55 -3.78 -8.79
CA PRO A 110 14.75 -4.16 -9.53
C PRO A 110 15.83 -4.80 -8.63
N GLU A 111 16.59 -5.74 -9.19
CA GLU A 111 17.60 -6.54 -8.46
C GLU A 111 18.67 -5.66 -7.81
N GLU A 112 19.03 -4.53 -8.43
CA GLU A 112 20.04 -3.61 -7.90
C GLU A 112 19.64 -2.94 -6.57
N PHE A 113 18.36 -2.95 -6.20
CA PHE A 113 17.88 -2.43 -4.91
C PHE A 113 17.67 -3.50 -3.85
N MET A 114 17.88 -4.77 -4.19
CA MET A 114 17.67 -5.89 -3.28
C MET A 114 18.72 -5.89 -2.17
N VAL A 115 18.24 -5.97 -0.93
CA VAL A 115 19.05 -6.05 0.28
C VAL A 115 18.95 -7.46 0.84
N HIS A 116 20.09 -8.03 1.24
CA HIS A 116 20.20 -9.36 1.82
C HIS A 116 21.06 -9.33 3.09
N GLY A 117 20.90 -10.36 3.92
CA GLY A 117 21.75 -10.59 5.10
C GLY A 117 21.37 -9.81 6.35
N LEU A 118 20.15 -9.26 6.42
CA LEU A 118 19.58 -8.72 7.66
C LEU A 118 19.01 -9.84 8.54
N GLU A 119 18.38 -9.45 9.65
CA GLU A 119 17.85 -10.36 10.68
C GLU A 119 16.90 -11.41 10.12
N ASP A 120 16.01 -11.01 9.21
CA ASP A 120 15.09 -11.90 8.53
C ASP A 120 14.72 -11.39 7.11
N GLU A 121 14.01 -12.24 6.37
CA GLU A 121 13.52 -11.92 5.02
C GLU A 121 12.57 -10.71 5.01
N PHE A 122 11.84 -10.47 6.09
CA PHE A 122 10.91 -9.36 6.18
C PHE A 122 11.67 -8.03 6.21
N GLN A 123 12.75 -7.97 6.99
CA GLN A 123 13.61 -6.81 7.08
C GLN A 123 14.40 -6.60 5.78
N ASN A 124 14.88 -7.67 5.16
CA ASN A 124 15.48 -7.61 3.80
C ASN A 124 14.51 -6.93 2.83
N THR A 125 13.26 -7.38 2.77
CA THR A 125 12.25 -6.80 1.88
C THR A 125 11.94 -5.34 2.21
N ILE A 126 11.78 -4.98 3.49
CA ILE A 126 11.56 -3.58 3.89
C ILE A 126 12.70 -2.69 3.43
N GLU A 127 13.95 -3.06 3.69
CA GLU A 127 15.09 -2.24 3.29
C GLU A 127 15.28 -2.19 1.78
N SER A 128 14.94 -3.28 1.08
CA SER A 128 14.95 -3.31 -0.39
C SER A 128 13.96 -2.29 -0.97
N TYR A 129 12.72 -2.28 -0.46
CA TYR A 129 11.71 -1.28 -0.85
C TYR A 129 12.11 0.14 -0.47
N ARG A 130 12.72 0.35 0.70
CA ARG A 130 13.24 1.67 1.10
C ARG A 130 14.33 2.14 0.16
N SER A 131 15.27 1.27 -0.20
CA SER A 131 16.35 1.56 -1.13
C SER A 131 15.82 2.03 -2.48
N TYR A 132 14.91 1.24 -3.08
CA TYR A 132 14.22 1.60 -4.32
C TYR A 132 13.46 2.92 -4.19
N TYR A 133 12.71 3.10 -3.09
CA TYR A 133 11.87 4.26 -2.93
C TYR A 133 12.65 5.56 -2.75
N LYS A 134 13.79 5.52 -2.04
CA LYS A 134 14.73 6.66 -1.96
C LYS A 134 15.21 7.09 -3.34
N ASN A 135 15.63 6.12 -4.16
CA ASN A 135 16.07 6.41 -5.52
C ASN A 135 14.95 7.05 -6.35
N TRP A 136 13.75 6.45 -6.33
CA TRP A 136 12.60 6.99 -7.05
C TRP A 136 12.26 8.42 -6.62
N VAL A 137 12.24 8.70 -5.32
CA VAL A 137 11.96 10.04 -4.78
C VAL A 137 13.00 11.06 -5.24
N ALA A 138 14.28 10.69 -5.22
CA ALA A 138 15.36 11.57 -5.64
C ALA A 138 15.27 11.89 -7.15
N GLU A 139 15.01 10.87 -7.98
CA GLU A 139 14.87 11.04 -9.44
C GLU A 139 13.62 11.84 -9.82
N ASN A 140 12.51 11.70 -9.09
CA ASN A 140 11.23 12.33 -9.40
C ASN A 140 10.95 13.59 -8.56
N ASN A 141 11.89 14.02 -7.71
CA ASN A 141 11.77 15.17 -6.83
C ASN A 141 10.48 15.13 -5.96
N GLY A 142 10.26 13.99 -5.30
CA GLY A 142 9.06 13.71 -4.52
C GLY A 142 8.80 14.74 -3.41
N LYS A 143 7.52 15.04 -3.15
CA LYS A 143 7.09 16.09 -2.20
C LYS A 143 6.18 15.55 -1.10
N TRP A 144 6.15 16.25 0.03
CA TRP A 144 5.31 15.96 1.20
C TRP A 144 4.53 17.21 1.64
N GLY A 145 4.10 18.03 0.69
CA GLY A 145 3.42 19.30 0.96
C GLY A 145 1.90 19.19 1.07
N GLY A 146 1.23 18.37 0.28
CA GLY A 146 -0.23 18.50 0.18
C GLY A 146 -0.65 19.90 -0.30
N ILE A 147 -1.64 20.53 0.33
CA ILE A 147 -2.14 21.88 -0.02
C ILE A 147 -1.13 22.99 0.35
N VAL A 148 -0.34 22.79 1.41
CA VAL A 148 0.60 23.79 1.92
C VAL A 148 1.99 23.19 1.97
N GLU A 149 2.97 23.83 1.33
CA GLU A 149 4.35 23.33 1.34
C GLU A 149 4.82 22.94 2.76
N ASN A 150 5.39 21.74 2.90
CA ASN A 150 5.83 21.12 4.16
C ASN A 150 4.74 20.75 5.18
N MET A 151 3.48 20.58 4.78
CA MET A 151 2.43 20.06 5.68
C MET A 151 2.78 18.69 6.29
N ARG A 152 3.61 17.91 5.59
CA ARG A 152 4.21 16.68 6.07
C ARG A 152 5.73 16.71 5.88
N THR A 153 6.45 16.10 6.81
CA THR A 153 7.89 15.85 6.66
C THR A 153 8.09 14.41 6.22
N PRO A 154 8.92 14.14 5.18
CA PRO A 154 9.28 12.77 4.85
C PRO A 154 10.01 12.11 6.04
N PRO A 155 9.93 10.77 6.16
CA PRO A 155 10.73 10.02 7.11
C PRO A 155 12.22 10.36 7.05
N SER A 156 12.93 10.27 8.18
CA SER A 156 14.38 10.54 8.24
C SER A 156 15.18 9.67 7.27
N TRP A 157 14.79 8.41 7.10
CA TRP A 157 15.46 7.50 6.16
C TRP A 157 15.31 7.91 4.68
N ILE A 158 14.41 8.83 4.34
CA ILE A 158 14.34 9.46 2.99
C ILE A 158 15.24 10.70 2.91
N LEU A 159 15.38 11.43 4.02
CA LEU A 159 16.15 12.68 4.10
C LEU A 159 17.66 12.46 4.28
N GLU A 160 18.05 11.32 4.83
CA GLU A 160 19.45 10.97 4.99
C GLU A 160 20.01 10.51 3.64
N ASP A 161 20.78 11.40 2.99
CA ASP A 161 21.72 11.01 1.95
C ASP A 161 22.53 9.82 2.47
N ALA A 162 22.60 8.73 1.70
CA ALA A 162 23.40 7.54 2.01
C ALA A 162 24.92 7.79 1.90
N ASN A 163 25.37 8.99 2.26
CA ASN A 163 26.76 9.40 2.37
C ASN A 163 27.04 9.84 3.82
N VAL A 164 27.18 8.85 4.70
CA VAL A 164 28.04 8.95 5.89
C VAL A 164 29.17 7.93 5.72
#